data_AF-A0A2Z3GUH2-F1
#
_entry.id   AF-A0A2Z3GUH2-F1
#
_cell.length_a   1.000
_cell.length_b   1.000
_cell.length_c   1.000
_cell.angle_alpha   90.00
_cell.angle_beta   90.00
_cell.angle_gamma   90.00
#
_symmetry.space_group_name_H-M   'P 1'
#
loop_
_entity.id
_entity.type
_entity.pdbx_description
1 polymer ?
#
loop_
_entity_poly.entity_id
_entity_poly.type
_entity_poly.pdbx_seq_one_letter_code
_entity_poly.pdbx_strand_id
1 'polypeptide(L)'
;MESFELPQFSPGALAVLDRMPFDPTARSRYDLMSDGLIWSDEFPPPGSAAWALVRTQWVYRYLIAYRRAVTLGEERAGFLPVWEQVARHAPNWPGLRPERRGERAARRLRAALRGQDACLAALEAQLGEGSDGAGPAPNT
;
A
#
# COMPACT_ATOMS: atom_id res chain seq x y z
N MET A 1 11.75 24.48 6.22
CA MET A 1 11.40 23.15 5.71
C MET A 1 9.90 23.04 5.89
N GLU A 2 9.13 23.16 4.81
CA GLU A 2 7.67 23.09 4.92
C GLU A 2 7.29 21.68 5.38
N SER A 3 6.55 21.60 6.49
CA SER A 3 6.02 20.34 6.98
C SER A 3 4.90 19.92 6.05
N PHE A 4 5.14 18.91 5.21
CA PHE A 4 4.09 18.32 4.39
C PHE A 4 3.11 17.60 5.31
N GLU A 5 1.93 18.16 5.53
CA GLU A 5 0.87 17.50 6.26
C GLU A 5 0.30 16.35 5.42
N LEU A 6 0.29 15.15 5.98
CA LEU A 6 -0.34 14.02 5.32
C LEU A 6 -1.86 14.17 5.35
N PRO A 7 -2.55 13.84 4.25
CA PRO A 7 -4.00 13.80 4.25
C PRO A 7 -4.49 12.76 5.26
N GLN A 8 -5.55 13.12 5.99
CA GLN A 8 -6.15 12.31 7.04
C GLN A 8 -7.49 11.74 6.57
N PHE A 9 -7.94 10.66 7.20
CA PHE A 9 -9.29 10.16 6.96
C PHE A 9 -10.33 11.13 7.51
N SER A 10 -11.43 11.29 6.77
CA SER A 10 -12.62 11.97 7.29
C SER A 10 -13.30 11.13 8.37
N PRO A 11 -14.11 11.74 9.25
CA PRO A 11 -14.89 11.00 10.25
C PRO A 11 -15.77 9.90 9.64
N GLY A 12 -16.37 10.16 8.48
CA GLY A 12 -17.16 9.17 7.75
C GLY A 12 -16.34 7.98 7.24
N ALA A 13 -15.12 8.23 6.75
CA ALA A 13 -14.21 7.16 6.35
C ALA A 13 -13.75 6.31 7.55
N LEU A 14 -13.43 6.95 8.68
CA LEU A 14 -13.07 6.25 9.92
C LEU A 14 -14.22 5.36 10.42
N ALA A 15 -15.45 5.88 10.44
CA ALA A 15 -16.63 5.10 10.82
C ALA A 15 -16.89 3.90 9.89
N VAL A 16 -16.55 4.01 8.61
CA VAL A 16 -16.59 2.89 7.66
C VAL A 16 -15.52 1.85 8.00
N LEU A 17 -14.27 2.28 8.19
CA LEU A 17 -13.16 1.37 8.52
C LEU A 17 -13.41 0.60 9.83
N ASP A 18 -13.97 1.28 10.84
CA ASP A 18 -14.29 0.68 12.14
C ASP A 18 -15.37 -0.40 12.07
N ARG A 19 -16.22 -0.36 11.03
CA ARG A 19 -17.31 -1.34 10.84
C ARG A 19 -16.93 -2.50 9.92
N MET A 20 -15.71 -2.51 9.38
CA MET A 20 -15.27 -3.59 8.51
C MET A 20 -15.17 -4.90 9.30
N PRO A 21 -15.89 -5.96 8.92
CA PRO A 21 -15.86 -7.22 9.65
C PRO A 21 -14.53 -7.92 9.42
N PHE A 22 -13.92 -8.41 10.50
CA PHE A 22 -12.75 -9.26 10.38
C PHE A 22 -13.14 -10.63 9.83
N ASP A 23 -12.47 -11.05 8.77
CA ASP A 23 -12.57 -12.38 8.19
C ASP A 23 -11.24 -13.14 8.38
N PRO A 24 -11.18 -14.20 9.19
CA PRO A 24 -9.95 -14.97 9.39
C PRO A 24 -9.47 -15.67 8.11
N THR A 25 -10.34 -15.85 7.13
CA THR A 25 -10.05 -16.47 5.83
C THR A 25 -9.73 -15.46 4.73
N ALA A 26 -9.73 -14.15 5.06
CA ALA A 26 -9.47 -13.09 4.11
C ALA A 26 -8.16 -13.31 3.33
N ARG A 27 -8.22 -13.03 2.03
CA ARG A 27 -7.07 -13.18 1.14
C ARG A 27 -6.36 -11.85 0.99
N SER A 28 -5.02 -11.87 1.04
CA SER A 28 -4.21 -10.69 0.75
C SER A 28 -3.77 -10.65 -0.71
N ARG A 29 -3.72 -9.44 -1.28
CA ARG A 29 -3.07 -9.11 -2.54
C ARG A 29 -1.97 -8.07 -2.32
N TYR A 30 -0.97 -8.06 -3.18
CA TYR A 30 0.05 -7.01 -3.18
C TYR A 30 -0.48 -5.75 -3.86
N ASP A 31 -0.27 -4.58 -3.26
CA ASP A 31 -0.57 -3.27 -3.81
C ASP A 31 0.73 -2.55 -4.15
N LEU A 32 1.01 -2.43 -5.45
CA LEU A 32 2.25 -1.87 -5.98
C LEU A 32 2.48 -0.42 -5.53
N MET A 33 1.40 0.36 -5.40
CA MET A 33 1.51 1.79 -5.08
C MET A 33 1.84 2.07 -3.61
N SER A 34 1.63 1.10 -2.73
CA SER A 34 1.93 1.20 -1.30
C SER A 34 3.06 0.26 -0.87
N ASP A 35 3.59 -0.53 -1.82
CA ASP A 35 4.46 -1.68 -1.61
C ASP A 35 4.00 -2.61 -0.47
N GLY A 36 2.69 -2.78 -0.30
CA GLY A 36 2.12 -3.44 0.86
C GLY A 36 1.08 -4.49 0.52
N LEU A 37 0.64 -5.24 1.52
CA LEU A 37 -0.45 -6.20 1.36
C LEU A 37 -1.77 -5.53 1.72
N ILE A 38 -2.81 -5.73 0.90
CA ILE A 38 -4.20 -5.37 1.20
C ILE A 38 -4.99 -6.67 1.39
N TRP A 39 -5.77 -6.75 2.45
CA TRP A 39 -6.63 -7.90 2.72
C TRP A 39 -8.07 -7.64 2.25
N SER A 40 -8.76 -8.69 1.81
CA SER A 40 -10.09 -8.58 1.19
C SER A 40 -11.18 -8.05 2.12
N ASP A 41 -10.96 -8.08 3.43
CA ASP A 41 -11.88 -7.63 4.47
C ASP A 41 -11.56 -6.23 5.02
N GLU A 42 -10.48 -5.59 4.56
CA GLU A 42 -10.03 -4.31 5.14
C GLU A 42 -10.77 -3.10 4.62
N PHE A 43 -11.39 -3.21 3.45
CA PHE A 43 -12.00 -2.09 2.77
C PHE A 43 -13.34 -2.47 2.15
N PRO A 44 -14.27 -1.51 2.02
CA PRO A 44 -15.53 -1.74 1.33
C PRO A 44 -15.31 -2.22 -0.11
N PRO A 45 -16.31 -2.91 -0.70
CA PRO A 45 -16.25 -3.34 -2.09
C PRO A 45 -15.94 -2.16 -3.03
N PRO A 46 -15.04 -2.33 -4.01
CA PRO A 46 -14.78 -1.31 -5.02
C PRO A 46 -16.08 -0.85 -5.71
N GLY A 47 -16.21 0.45 -5.93
CA GLY A 47 -17.40 1.06 -6.53
C GLY A 47 -18.54 1.39 -5.56
N SER A 48 -18.48 0.93 -4.30
CA SER A 48 -19.47 1.32 -3.29
C SER A 48 -19.31 2.77 -2.82
N ALA A 49 -20.40 3.37 -2.32
CA ALA A 49 -20.35 4.71 -1.71
C ALA A 49 -19.38 4.76 -0.51
N ALA A 50 -19.33 3.69 0.29
CA ALA A 50 -18.39 3.55 1.39
C ALA A 50 -16.92 3.53 0.90
N TRP A 51 -16.65 2.86 -0.22
CA TRP A 51 -15.32 2.89 -0.85
C TRP A 51 -14.94 4.29 -1.32
N ALA A 52 -15.89 5.08 -1.82
CA ALA A 52 -15.62 6.48 -2.22
C ALA A 52 -15.13 7.34 -1.04
N LEU A 53 -15.70 7.15 0.16
CA LEU A 53 -15.25 7.83 1.37
C LEU A 53 -13.81 7.46 1.73
N VAL A 54 -13.49 6.16 1.76
CA VAL A 54 -12.17 5.65 2.17
C VAL A 54 -11.07 5.96 1.15
N ARG A 55 -11.36 5.91 -0.16
CA ARG A 55 -10.36 6.15 -1.21
C ARG A 55 -10.01 7.62 -1.43
N THR A 56 -10.68 8.54 -0.72
CA THR A 56 -10.46 9.98 -0.85
C THR A 56 -8.98 10.30 -0.66
N GLN A 57 -8.38 11.03 -1.60
CA GLN A 57 -6.96 11.42 -1.60
C GLN A 57 -5.97 10.25 -1.47
N TRP A 58 -6.40 9.01 -1.73
CA TRP A 58 -5.58 7.80 -1.60
C TRP A 58 -4.99 7.59 -0.20
N VAL A 59 -5.59 8.14 0.86
CA VAL A 59 -5.07 8.10 2.24
C VAL A 59 -4.79 6.67 2.71
N TYR A 60 -5.63 5.72 2.31
CA TYR A 60 -5.44 4.31 2.64
C TYR A 60 -4.07 3.76 2.19
N ARG A 61 -3.44 4.29 1.14
CA ARG A 61 -2.12 3.84 0.71
C ARG A 61 -1.04 4.13 1.75
N TYR A 62 -1.11 5.28 2.43
CA TYR A 62 -0.19 5.61 3.51
C TYR A 62 -0.36 4.66 4.70
N LEU A 63 -1.61 4.29 5.00
CA LEU A 63 -1.93 3.30 6.03
C LEU A 63 -1.34 1.92 5.70
N ILE A 64 -1.48 1.47 4.46
CA ILE A 64 -0.88 0.21 3.98
C ILE A 64 0.64 0.27 4.01
N ALA A 65 1.25 1.37 3.56
CA ALA A 65 2.69 1.55 3.54
C ALA A 65 3.30 1.63 4.95
N TYR A 66 2.59 2.21 5.93
CA TYR A 66 3.03 2.17 7.33
C TYR A 66 2.97 0.73 7.88
N ARG A 67 1.87 -0.01 7.63
CA ARG A 67 1.78 -1.41 8.05
C ARG A 67 2.88 -2.27 7.45
N ARG A 68 3.23 -2.04 6.18
CA ARG A 68 4.38 -2.69 5.53
C ARG A 68 5.65 -2.50 6.37
N ALA A 69 5.96 -1.27 6.75
CA ALA A 69 7.14 -0.96 7.56
C ALA A 69 7.11 -1.71 8.91
N VAL A 70 5.99 -1.65 9.63
CA VAL A 70 5.81 -2.40 10.88
C VAL A 70 5.98 -3.92 10.68
N THR A 71 5.43 -4.46 9.60
CA THR A 71 5.50 -5.90 9.28
C THR A 71 6.94 -6.37 8.99
N LEU A 72 7.77 -5.49 8.43
CA LEU A 72 9.16 -5.79 8.10
C LEU A 72 10.15 -5.39 9.21
N GLY A 73 9.69 -4.72 10.26
CA GLY A 73 10.56 -4.18 11.32
C GLY A 73 11.34 -2.94 10.87
N GLU A 74 10.82 -2.21 9.89
CA GLU A 74 11.43 -0.99 9.35
C GLU A 74 10.85 0.25 10.03
N GLU A 75 11.67 1.28 10.18
CA GLU A 75 11.21 2.59 10.66
C GLU A 75 10.59 3.39 9.50
N ARG A 76 9.37 3.88 9.67
CA ARG A 76 8.71 4.76 8.69
C ARG A 76 7.85 5.82 9.36
N ALA A 77 8.50 6.70 10.11
CA ALA A 77 7.84 7.74 10.90
C ALA A 77 6.90 8.65 10.09
N GLY A 78 7.20 8.88 8.81
CA GLY A 78 6.41 9.75 7.93
C GLY A 78 4.91 9.42 7.93
N PHE A 79 4.53 8.13 7.91
CA PHE A 79 3.13 7.71 7.82
C PHE A 79 2.47 7.38 9.17
N LEU A 80 3.19 7.55 10.28
CA LEU A 80 2.70 7.29 11.62
C LEU A 80 1.39 8.06 11.95
N PRO A 81 1.22 9.34 11.59
CA PRO A 81 0.01 10.09 11.95
C PRO A 81 -1.27 9.44 11.40
N VAL A 82 -1.25 8.94 10.16
CA VAL A 82 -2.40 8.26 9.54
C VAL A 82 -2.69 6.94 10.24
N TRP A 83 -1.65 6.19 10.62
CA TRP A 83 -1.80 4.94 11.36
C TRP A 83 -2.40 5.17 12.76
N GLU A 84 -1.89 6.15 13.50
CA GLU A 84 -2.40 6.51 14.82
C GLU A 84 -3.84 7.00 14.78
N GLN A 85 -4.21 7.76 13.72
CA GLN A 85 -5.58 8.18 13.52
C GLN A 85 -6.53 6.98 13.43
N VAL A 86 -6.21 5.98 12.61
CA VAL A 86 -7.02 4.76 12.47
C VAL A 86 -7.01 3.94 13.76
N ALA A 87 -5.84 3.77 14.40
CA ALA A 87 -5.75 3.04 15.67
C ALA A 87 -6.61 3.67 16.79
N ARG A 88 -6.73 5.01 16.79
CA ARG A 88 -7.50 5.76 17.78
C ARG A 88 -9.01 5.77 17.49
N HIS A 89 -9.38 5.94 16.22
CA HIS A 89 -10.78 6.24 15.84
C HIS A 89 -11.50 5.12 15.09
N ALA A 90 -10.76 4.12 14.63
CA ALA A 90 -11.29 2.92 13.99
C ALA A 90 -10.57 1.65 14.51
N PRO A 91 -10.54 1.42 15.83
CA PRO A 91 -9.77 0.33 16.45
C PRO A 91 -10.22 -1.07 16.00
N ASN A 92 -11.44 -1.22 15.47
CA ASN A 92 -11.94 -2.49 14.98
C ASN A 92 -11.51 -2.80 13.53
N TRP A 93 -10.83 -1.87 12.85
CA TRP A 93 -10.36 -2.07 11.49
C TRP A 93 -9.49 -3.35 11.38
N PRO A 94 -9.84 -4.32 10.53
CA PRO A 94 -9.12 -5.60 10.42
C PRO A 94 -7.62 -5.44 10.19
N GLY A 95 -7.20 -4.35 9.56
CA GLY A 95 -5.80 -4.10 9.25
C GLY A 95 -4.87 -3.81 10.43
N LEU A 96 -5.42 -3.52 11.63
CA LEU A 96 -4.65 -3.35 12.87
C LEU A 96 -4.30 -4.67 13.56
N ARG A 97 -4.98 -5.75 13.20
CA ARG A 97 -4.85 -7.08 13.81
C ARG A 97 -3.41 -7.61 13.66
N PRO A 98 -2.80 -8.17 14.73
CA PRO A 98 -1.48 -8.79 14.65
C PRO A 98 -1.33 -9.83 13.53
N GLU A 99 -2.39 -10.56 13.23
CA GLU A 99 -2.47 -11.57 12.17
C GLU A 99 -2.19 -10.99 10.77
N ARG A 100 -2.44 -9.70 10.57
CA ARG A 100 -2.17 -8.99 9.30
C ARG A 100 -0.72 -8.54 9.15
N ARG A 101 0.08 -8.61 10.22
CA ARG A 101 1.49 -8.17 10.28
C ARG A 101 2.47 -9.21 10.84
N GLY A 102 2.03 -10.45 11.05
CA GLY A 102 2.88 -11.54 11.52
C GLY A 102 3.82 -12.12 10.47
N GLU A 103 4.59 -13.16 10.84
CA GLU A 103 5.62 -13.79 9.98
C GLU A 103 5.08 -14.23 8.61
N ARG A 104 3.84 -14.72 8.54
CA ARG A 104 3.20 -15.07 7.28
C ARG A 104 3.04 -13.87 6.34
N ALA A 105 2.67 -12.71 6.87
CA ALA A 105 2.54 -11.47 6.11
C ALA A 105 3.92 -10.99 5.66
N ALA A 106 4.91 -10.99 6.55
CA ALA A 106 6.29 -10.63 6.23
C ALA A 106 6.88 -11.49 5.11
N ARG A 107 6.69 -12.82 5.16
CA ARG A 107 7.14 -13.73 4.10
C ARG A 107 6.49 -13.44 2.75
N ARG A 108 5.17 -13.22 2.72
CA ARG A 108 4.43 -12.88 1.49
C ARG A 108 4.89 -11.56 0.91
N LEU A 109 5.10 -10.56 1.77
CA LEU A 109 5.53 -9.23 1.39
C LEU A 109 6.95 -9.25 0.79
N ARG A 110 7.91 -9.91 1.44
CA ARG A 110 9.27 -10.10 0.91
C ARG A 110 9.27 -10.83 -0.44
N ALA A 111 8.39 -11.83 -0.62
CA ALA A 111 8.25 -12.52 -1.89
C ALA A 111 7.70 -11.61 -3.00
N ALA A 112 6.71 -10.78 -2.69
CA ALA A 112 6.15 -9.82 -3.64
C ALA A 112 7.17 -8.74 -4.04
N LEU A 113 7.93 -8.20 -3.08
CA LEU A 113 9.00 -7.23 -3.32
C LEU A 113 10.07 -7.80 -4.26
N ARG A 114 10.57 -9.01 -4.00
CA ARG A 114 11.52 -9.66 -4.94
C ARG A 114 10.95 -9.84 -6.35
N GLY A 115 9.66 -10.14 -6.46
CA GLY A 115 8.99 -10.26 -7.76
C GLY A 115 8.89 -8.92 -8.49
N GLN A 116 8.60 -7.84 -7.77
CA GLN A 116 8.61 -6.47 -8.29
C GLN A 116 10.01 -6.07 -8.77
N ASP A 117 11.05 -6.30 -7.97
CA ASP A 117 12.43 -5.98 -8.31
C ASP A 117 12.88 -6.72 -9.58
N ALA A 118 12.58 -8.02 -9.68
CA ALA A 118 12.89 -8.82 -10.86
C ALA A 118 12.15 -8.34 -12.12
N CYS A 119 10.88 -7.93 -11.98
CA CYS A 119 10.10 -7.38 -13.07
C CYS A 119 10.67 -6.05 -13.56
N LEU A 120 11.02 -5.15 -12.64
CA LEU A 120 11.62 -3.86 -12.97
C LEU A 120 12.97 -4.04 -13.67
N ALA A 121 13.84 -4.90 -13.16
CA ALA A 121 15.13 -5.20 -13.78
C ALA A 121 14.98 -5.75 -15.21
N ALA A 122 13.96 -6.59 -15.46
CA ALA A 122 13.68 -7.11 -16.79
C ALA A 122 13.21 -6.01 -17.77
N LEU A 123 12.39 -5.05 -17.30
CA LEU A 123 11.97 -3.90 -18.11
C LEU A 123 13.15 -2.97 -18.42
N GLU A 124 14.03 -2.73 -17.45
CA GLU A 124 15.23 -1.91 -17.64
C GLU A 124 16.18 -2.52 -18.68
N ALA A 125 16.37 -3.84 -18.65
CA ALA A 125 17.16 -4.55 -19.66
C ALA A 125 16.58 -4.39 -21.08
N GLN A 126 15.27 -4.55 -21.24
CA GLN A 126 14.59 -4.37 -22.53
C GLN A 126 14.73 -2.94 -23.07
N LEU A 127 14.70 -1.93 -22.20
CA LEU A 127 14.87 -0.53 -22.58
C LEU A 127 16.33 -0.21 -22.93
N GLY A 128 17.30 -0.83 -22.25
CA GLY A 128 18.72 -0.70 -22.55
C GLY A 128 19.09 -1.25 -23.93
N GLU A 129 18.53 -2.40 -24.31
CA GLU A 129 18.78 -3.03 -25.62
C GLU A 129 18.18 -2.24 -26.82
N GLY A 130 17.22 -1.34 -26.57
CA GLY A 130 16.59 -0.49 -27.60
C GLY A 130 17.31 0.83 -27.90
N SER A 131 18.37 1.18 -27.15
CA SER A 131 19.05 2.48 -27.22
C SER A 131 20.23 2.56 -28.20
N ASP A 132 20.69 1.43 -28.76
CA ASP A 132 21.94 1.38 -29.55
C ASP A 132 21.73 1.49 -31.08
N GLY A 133 20.53 1.87 -31.54
CA GLY A 133 20.15 1.79 -32.97
C GLY A 133 20.08 3.11 -33.77
N ALA A 134 20.22 4.29 -33.15
CA ALA A 134 20.10 5.57 -33.86
C ALA A 134 21.47 6.18 -34.17
N GLY A 135 22.22 5.54 -35.06
CA GLY A 135 23.39 6.17 -35.69
C GLY A 135 22.94 7.37 -36.54
N PRO A 136 23.64 8.53 -36.49
CA PRO A 136 23.26 9.68 -37.30
C PRO A 136 23.38 9.35 -38.79
N ALA A 137 22.30 9.62 -39.54
CA ALA A 137 22.28 9.47 -40.99
C ALA A 137 23.36 10.37 -41.63
N PRO A 138 24.08 9.89 -42.67
CA PRO A 138 25.07 10.71 -43.35
C PRO A 138 24.37 11.82 -44.14
N ASN A 139 24.81 13.06 -43.92
CA ASN A 139 24.42 14.21 -44.74
C ASN A 139 24.94 14.01 -46.17
N THR A 140 24.02 14.01 -47.13
CA THR A 140 24.28 14.29 -48.56
C THR A 140 23.73 15.65 -48.91
#